data_AF-A0A534TWM3-F1
#
_entry.id   AF-A0A534TWM3-F1
#
_cell.length_a   1.000
_cell.length_b   1.000
_cell.length_c   1.000
_cell.angle_alpha   90.00
_cell.angle_beta   90.00
_cell.angle_gamma   90.00
#
_symmetry.space_group_name_H-M   'P 1'
#
loop_
_entity.id
_entity.type
_entity.pdbx_description
1 polymer ?
#
loop_
_entity_poly.entity_id
_entity_poly.type
_entity_poly.pdbx_seq_one_letter_code
_entity_poly.pdbx_strand_id
1 'polypeptide(L)'
;GALPPLTGWAAARGSLGIEAGVLFAIMFLWQIPHSLAIASLYRDDYARAGIRLLPVIEPDGSSTGRHVLSNSFALLMVALMPTMIGLAGSTYFVVALALGLLLVLASARLARSASPADARRLLLATLVYLPLLLVAMAADKLPVSPW
;
A
#
# COMPACT_ATOMS: atom_id res chain seq x y z
N GLY A 1 4.92 0.50 9.95
CA GLY A 1 4.37 -0.87 9.93
C GLY A 1 2.86 -0.84 10.01
N ALA A 2 2.17 -1.97 9.83
CA ALA A 2 0.71 -2.06 9.91
C ALA A 2 0.13 -2.16 11.34
N LEU A 3 0.93 -2.59 12.32
CA LEU A 3 0.51 -2.72 13.72
C LEU A 3 0.23 -1.37 14.41
N PRO A 4 1.02 -0.29 14.23
CA PRO A 4 0.78 0.97 14.92
C PRO A 4 -0.62 1.57 14.71
N PRO A 5 -1.20 1.60 13.49
CA PRO A 5 -2.59 2.04 13.32
C PRO A 5 -3.62 1.18 14.05
N LEU A 6 -3.40 -0.14 14.10
CA LEU A 6 -4.28 -1.07 14.82
C LEU A 6 -4.21 -0.84 16.35
N THR A 7 -3.00 -0.63 16.89
CA THR A 7 -2.83 -0.30 18.31
C THR A 7 -3.40 1.08 18.65
N GLY A 8 -3.25 2.06 17.76
CA GLY A 8 -3.84 3.40 17.92
C GLY A 8 -5.37 3.34 17.95
N TRP A 9 -5.97 2.52 17.07
CA TRP A 9 -7.41 2.29 17.07
C TRP A 9 -7.89 1.64 18.37
N ALA A 10 -7.24 0.55 18.79
CA ALA A 10 -7.59 -0.14 20.03
C ALA A 10 -7.48 0.78 21.25
N ALA A 11 -6.44 1.63 21.31
CA ALA A 11 -6.27 2.61 22.37
C ALA A 11 -7.36 3.68 22.39
N ALA A 12 -7.83 4.12 21.22
CA ALA A 12 -8.84 5.18 21.11
C ALA A 12 -10.28 4.68 21.30
N ARG A 13 -10.58 3.44 20.88
CA ARG A 13 -11.95 2.88 20.83
C ARG A 13 -12.20 1.75 21.83
N GLY A 14 -11.16 1.16 22.41
CA GLY A 14 -11.27 0.02 23.32
C GLY A 14 -11.68 -1.30 22.63
N SER A 15 -11.80 -1.34 21.30
CA SER A 15 -12.20 -2.52 20.54
C SER A 15 -11.50 -2.60 19.18
N LEU A 16 -11.43 -3.81 18.61
CA LEU A 16 -10.95 -4.05 17.25
C LEU A 16 -12.15 -4.39 16.36
N GLY A 17 -12.73 -3.34 15.78
CA GLY A 17 -13.82 -3.45 14.79
C GLY A 17 -13.29 -3.72 13.37
N ILE A 18 -14.23 -3.83 12.42
CA ILE A 18 -13.92 -4.01 11.00
C ILE A 18 -13.06 -2.88 10.44
N GLU A 19 -13.22 -1.67 10.96
CA GLU A 19 -12.47 -0.46 10.59
C GLU A 19 -10.98 -0.60 10.91
N ALA A 20 -10.66 -1.15 12.08
CA ALA A 20 -9.28 -1.43 12.49
C ALA A 20 -8.64 -2.47 11.55
N GLY A 21 -9.41 -3.50 11.18
CA GLY A 21 -8.99 -4.52 10.22
C GLY A 21 -8.71 -3.94 8.83
N VAL A 22 -9.57 -3.04 8.35
CA VAL A 22 -9.38 -2.36 7.05
C VAL A 22 -8.13 -1.47 7.07
N LEU A 23 -7.94 -0.66 8.12
CA LEU A 23 -6.74 0.16 8.27
C LEU A 23 -5.47 -0.68 8.31
N PHE A 24 -5.49 -1.79 9.06
CA PHE A 24 -4.39 -2.75 9.08
C PHE A 24 -4.11 -3.31 7.69
N ALA A 25 -5.14 -3.73 6.97
CA ALA A 25 -5.00 -4.30 5.63
C ALA A 25 -4.44 -3.28 4.62
N ILE A 26 -4.89 -2.03 4.65
CA ILE A 26 -4.32 -0.93 3.83
C ILE A 26 -2.82 -0.83 4.08
N MET A 27 -2.43 -0.73 5.35
CA MET A 27 -1.03 -0.58 5.72
C MET A 27 -0.19 -1.79 5.31
N PHE A 28 -0.69 -2.99 5.58
CA PHE A 28 -0.01 -4.24 5.28
C PHE A 28 0.22 -4.40 3.78
N LEU A 29 -0.84 -4.24 2.97
CA LEU A 29 -0.78 -4.41 1.52
C LEU A 29 0.10 -3.34 0.86
N TRP A 30 0.07 -2.11 1.37
CA TRP A 30 0.93 -1.02 0.88
C TRP A 30 2.42 -1.26 1.14
N GLN A 31 2.79 -1.92 2.24
CA GLN A 31 4.19 -2.16 2.57
C GLN A 31 4.88 -3.06 1.55
N ILE A 32 4.17 -4.00 0.92
CA ILE A 32 4.74 -4.96 -0.03
C ILE A 32 5.30 -4.28 -1.29
N PRO A 33 4.51 -3.52 -2.09
CA PRO A 33 5.04 -2.83 -3.27
C PRO A 33 6.09 -1.78 -2.91
N HIS A 34 5.96 -1.12 -1.74
CA HIS A 34 6.95 -0.17 -1.26
C HIS A 34 8.30 -0.84 -0.98
N SER A 35 8.30 -1.91 -0.19
CA SER A 35 9.52 -2.62 0.22
C SER A 35 10.18 -3.31 -0.97
N LEU A 36 9.39 -3.90 -1.87
CA LEU A 36 9.92 -4.52 -3.09
C LEU A 36 10.49 -3.49 -4.05
N ALA A 37 9.93 -2.28 -4.15
CA ALA A 37 10.53 -1.21 -4.95
C ALA A 37 11.92 -0.79 -4.41
N ILE A 38 12.08 -0.68 -3.09
CA ILE A 38 13.38 -0.43 -2.44
C ILE A 38 14.34 -1.58 -2.72
N ALA A 39 13.89 -2.82 -2.52
CA ALA A 39 14.69 -4.01 -2.76
C ALA A 39 15.15 -4.13 -4.22
N SER A 40 14.33 -3.71 -5.18
CA SER A 40 14.71 -3.65 -6.60
C SER A 40 15.73 -2.56 -6.89
N LEU A 41 15.61 -1.38 -6.25
CA LEU A 41 16.51 -0.25 -6.48
C LEU A 41 17.91 -0.47 -5.88
N TYR A 42 17.98 -1.07 -4.69
CA TYR A 42 19.22 -1.34 -3.96
C TYR A 42 19.63 -2.81 -4.02
N ARG A 43 19.18 -3.54 -5.04
CA ARG A 43 19.40 -4.98 -5.21
C ARG A 43 20.88 -5.35 -5.07
N ASP A 44 21.76 -4.64 -5.75
CA ASP A 44 23.20 -4.96 -5.77
C ASP A 44 23.84 -4.71 -4.40
N ASP A 45 23.37 -3.70 -3.67
CA ASP A 45 23.84 -3.41 -2.31
C ASP A 45 23.40 -4.52 -1.35
N TYR A 46 22.14 -4.97 -1.45
CA TYR A 46 21.64 -6.11 -0.69
C TYR A 46 22.38 -7.40 -1.02
N ALA A 47 22.70 -7.64 -2.29
CA ALA A 47 23.48 -8.81 -2.72
C ALA A 47 24.90 -8.78 -2.13
N ARG A 48 25.60 -7.63 -2.18
CA ARG A 48 26.92 -7.47 -1.57
C ARG A 48 26.90 -7.65 -0.05
N ALA A 49 25.81 -7.26 0.60
CA ALA A 49 25.60 -7.47 2.04
C ALA A 49 25.17 -8.90 2.40
N GLY A 50 24.98 -9.81 1.43
CA GLY A 50 24.50 -11.18 1.66
C GLY A 50 23.02 -11.26 2.06
N ILE A 51 22.25 -10.19 1.87
CA ILE A 51 20.82 -10.13 2.22
C ILE A 51 20.00 -10.70 1.06
N ARG A 52 19.30 -11.80 1.33
CA ARG A 52 18.48 -12.51 0.33
C ARG A 52 17.05 -11.97 0.29
N LEU A 53 16.85 -10.92 -0.50
CA LEU A 53 15.52 -10.39 -0.84
C LEU A 53 15.04 -10.96 -2.18
N LEU A 54 13.74 -10.91 -2.44
CA LEU A 54 13.16 -11.46 -3.68
C LEU A 54 13.84 -10.94 -4.97
N PRO A 55 14.15 -9.64 -5.13
CA PRO A 55 14.86 -9.15 -6.31
C PRO A 55 16.32 -9.64 -6.41
N VAL A 56 16.92 -10.07 -5.29
CA VAL A 56 18.28 -10.64 -5.25
C VAL A 56 18.25 -12.12 -5.63
N ILE A 57 17.28 -12.86 -5.09
CA ILE A 57 17.12 -14.31 -5.32
C ILE A 57 16.61 -14.57 -6.74
N GLU A 58 15.73 -13.72 -7.26
CA GLU A 58 15.12 -13.84 -8.59
C GLU A 58 15.35 -12.57 -9.43
N PRO A 59 16.52 -12.50 -10.10
CA PRO A 59 16.97 -11.33 -10.87
C PRO A 59 16.10 -10.85 -12.01
N ASP A 60 15.31 -11.74 -12.61
CA ASP A 60 14.49 -11.46 -13.79
C ASP A 60 13.31 -10.52 -13.48
N GLY A 61 13.01 -10.32 -12.18
CA GLY A 61 11.95 -9.46 -11.70
C GLY A 61 10.55 -10.04 -11.84
N SER A 62 10.37 -11.28 -12.29
CA SER A 62 9.06 -11.86 -12.60
C SER A 62 8.19 -12.04 -11.35
N SER A 63 8.74 -12.66 -10.31
CA SER A 63 8.06 -12.82 -9.02
C SER A 63 7.89 -11.48 -8.32
N THR A 64 8.90 -10.62 -8.34
CA THR A 64 8.80 -9.26 -7.78
C THR A 64 7.64 -8.50 -8.42
N GLY A 65 7.55 -8.51 -9.75
CA GLY A 65 6.48 -7.90 -10.52
C GLY A 65 5.11 -8.46 -10.15
N ARG A 66 4.98 -9.79 -10.05
CA ARG A 66 3.74 -10.46 -9.65
C ARG A 66 3.28 -10.02 -8.26
N HIS A 67 4.17 -10.01 -7.27
CA HIS A 67 3.84 -9.61 -5.89
C HIS A 67 3.49 -8.13 -5.79
N VAL A 68 4.26 -7.27 -6.44
CA VAL A 68 4.00 -5.82 -6.51
C VAL A 68 2.63 -5.54 -7.12
N LEU A 69 2.30 -6.20 -8.24
CA LEU A 69 1.06 -5.98 -8.96
C LEU A 69 -0.15 -6.54 -8.20
N SER A 70 -0.07 -7.79 -7.72
CA SER A 70 -1.19 -8.42 -6.99
C SER A 70 -1.51 -7.68 -5.69
N ASN A 71 -0.50 -7.24 -4.94
CA ASN A 71 -0.71 -6.47 -3.71
C ASN A 71 -1.27 -5.08 -4.01
N SER A 72 -0.86 -4.44 -5.10
CA SER A 72 -1.42 -3.13 -5.49
C SER A 72 -2.88 -3.23 -5.92
N PHE A 73 -3.27 -4.30 -6.62
CA PHE A 73 -4.67 -4.58 -6.92
C PHE A 73 -5.49 -4.89 -5.66
N ALA A 74 -4.98 -5.73 -4.77
CA ALA A 74 -5.63 -6.01 -3.49
C ALA A 74 -5.78 -4.72 -2.65
N LEU A 75 -4.73 -3.89 -2.62
CA LEU A 75 -4.74 -2.60 -1.94
C LEU A 75 -5.79 -1.67 -2.53
N LEU A 76 -5.95 -1.60 -3.86
CA LEU A 76 -7.02 -0.83 -4.48
C LEU A 76 -8.39 -1.27 -3.94
N MET A 77 -8.68 -2.58 -3.91
CA MET A 77 -9.97 -3.08 -3.41
C MET A 77 -10.17 -2.74 -1.94
N VAL A 78 -9.16 -2.99 -1.10
CA VAL A 78 -9.23 -2.70 0.34
C VAL A 78 -9.32 -1.20 0.62
N ALA A 79 -8.66 -0.36 -0.16
CA ALA A 79 -8.68 1.09 0.03
C ALA A 79 -10.04 1.72 -0.30
N LEU A 80 -10.92 1.03 -1.04
CA LEU A 80 -12.30 1.49 -1.29
C LEU A 80 -13.27 1.09 -0.16
N MET A 81 -12.91 0.09 0.65
CA MET A 81 -13.76 -0.41 1.74
C MET A 81 -14.16 0.64 2.78
N PRO A 82 -13.32 1.64 3.17
CA PRO A 82 -13.71 2.65 4.14
C PRO A 82 -15.01 3.38 3.79
N THR A 83 -15.30 3.63 2.51
CA THR A 83 -16.59 4.20 2.11
C THR A 83 -17.73 3.20 2.21
N MET A 84 -17.48 1.93 1.85
CA MET A 84 -18.50 0.87 1.87
C MET A 84 -18.95 0.52 3.30
N ILE A 85 -18.06 0.66 4.28
CA ILE A 85 -18.36 0.41 5.71
C ILE A 85 -18.78 1.69 6.46
N GLY A 86 -18.93 2.83 5.79
CA GLY A 86 -19.34 4.09 6.42
C GLY A 86 -18.27 4.78 7.26
N LEU A 87 -16.99 4.42 7.11
CA LEU A 87 -15.86 5.06 7.80
C LEU A 87 -15.48 6.41 7.14
N ALA A 88 -15.61 6.52 5.83
CA ALA A 88 -15.27 7.72 5.06
C ALA A 88 -16.30 8.02 3.95
N GLY A 89 -16.38 9.28 3.51
CA GLY A 89 -17.35 9.72 2.51
C GLY A 89 -16.97 9.39 1.05
N SER A 90 -17.70 10.03 0.13
CA SER A 90 -17.51 9.88 -1.32
C SER A 90 -16.27 10.62 -1.83
N THR A 91 -15.82 11.67 -1.15
CA THR A 91 -14.59 12.40 -1.52
C THR A 91 -13.39 11.47 -1.33
N TYR A 92 -13.33 10.77 -0.19
CA TYR A 92 -12.32 9.74 0.05
C TYR A 92 -12.37 8.65 -1.02
N PHE A 93 -13.56 8.16 -1.40
CA PHE A 93 -13.70 7.11 -2.41
C PHE A 93 -13.04 7.49 -3.74
N VAL A 94 -13.32 8.71 -4.24
CA VAL A 94 -12.76 9.19 -5.51
C VAL A 94 -11.24 9.32 -5.42
N VAL A 95 -10.72 9.85 -4.30
CA VAL A 95 -9.27 9.96 -4.08
C VAL A 95 -8.61 8.58 -3.99
N ALA A 96 -9.19 7.66 -3.22
CA ALA A 96 -8.70 6.28 -3.06
C ALA A 96 -8.67 5.53 -4.39
N LEU A 97 -9.73 5.66 -5.21
CA LEU A 97 -9.80 5.07 -6.54
C LEU A 97 -8.71 5.63 -7.47
N ALA A 98 -8.56 6.96 -7.53
CA ALA A 98 -7.55 7.60 -8.37
C ALA A 98 -6.13 7.19 -7.97
N LEU A 99 -5.81 7.27 -6.68
CA LEU A 99 -4.51 6.87 -6.15
C LEU A 99 -4.23 5.38 -6.37
N GLY A 100 -5.23 4.52 -6.15
CA GLY A 100 -5.08 3.07 -6.32
C GLY A 100 -4.85 2.68 -7.78
N LEU A 101 -5.56 3.29 -8.72
CA LEU A 101 -5.32 3.09 -10.16
C LEU A 101 -3.92 3.55 -10.57
N LEU A 102 -3.46 4.72 -10.10
CA LEU A 102 -2.11 5.21 -10.37
C LEU A 102 -1.03 4.25 -9.81
N LEU A 103 -1.25 3.70 -8.61
CA LEU A 103 -0.33 2.75 -8.00
C LEU A 103 -0.30 1.41 -8.76
N VAL A 104 -1.46 0.90 -9.19
CA VAL A 104 -1.56 -0.30 -10.04
C VAL A 104 -0.85 -0.07 -11.38
N LEU A 105 -1.00 1.10 -12.00
CA LEU A 105 -0.31 1.43 -13.24
C LEU A 105 1.21 1.48 -13.05
N ALA A 106 1.71 2.09 -11.97
CA ALA A 106 3.13 2.10 -11.64
C ALA A 106 3.66 0.68 -11.40
N SER A 107 2.89 -0.14 -10.70
CA SER A 107 3.18 -1.55 -10.42
C SER A 107 3.24 -2.39 -11.70
N ALA A 108 2.30 -2.18 -12.62
CA ALA A 108 2.26 -2.87 -13.91
C ALA A 108 3.41 -2.44 -14.84
N ARG A 109 3.94 -1.21 -14.70
CA ARG A 109 5.15 -0.78 -15.41
C ARG A 109 6.38 -1.53 -14.88
N LEU A 110 6.57 -1.55 -13.56
CA LEU A 110 7.67 -2.29 -12.95
C LEU A 110 7.60 -3.80 -13.27
N ALA A 111 6.40 -4.39 -13.19
CA ALA A 111 6.21 -5.82 -13.48
C ALA A 111 6.53 -6.20 -14.93
N ARG A 112 6.47 -5.25 -15.87
CA ARG A 112 6.80 -5.48 -17.28
C ARG A 112 8.26 -5.18 -17.61
N SER A 113 8.84 -4.14 -17.04
CA SER A 113 10.17 -3.67 -17.42
C SER A 113 11.29 -4.17 -16.50
N ALA A 114 10.96 -4.53 -15.25
CA ALA A 114 11.91 -4.79 -14.17
C ALA A 114 13.01 -3.70 -14.01
N SER A 115 12.76 -2.49 -14.53
CA SER A 115 13.80 -1.48 -14.67
C SER A 115 14.00 -0.67 -13.38
N PRO A 116 15.22 -0.20 -13.08
CA PRO A 116 15.47 0.69 -11.94
C PRO A 116 14.66 1.98 -12.00
N ALA A 117 14.40 2.50 -13.21
CA ALA A 117 13.60 3.69 -13.42
C ALA A 117 12.14 3.48 -12.98
N ASP A 118 11.54 2.35 -13.31
CA ASP A 118 10.17 2.03 -12.87
C ASP A 118 10.11 1.64 -11.39
N ALA A 119 11.17 1.03 -10.84
CA ALA A 119 11.27 0.79 -9.40
C ALA A 119 11.27 2.11 -8.63
N ARG A 120 12.03 3.10 -9.09
CA ARG A 120 12.03 4.46 -8.50
C ARG A 120 10.68 5.15 -8.63
N ARG A 121 10.00 5.02 -9.77
CA ARG A 121 8.65 5.57 -9.96
C ARG A 121 7.64 4.94 -9.01
N LEU A 122 7.67 3.62 -8.85
CA LEU A 122 6.82 2.91 -7.89
C LEU A 122 7.13 3.32 -6.45
N LEU A 123 8.41 3.47 -6.09
CA LEU A 123 8.81 3.95 -4.77
C LEU A 123 8.22 5.34 -4.48
N LEU A 124 8.35 6.28 -5.41
CA LEU A 124 7.77 7.62 -5.25
C LEU A 124 6.23 7.57 -5.20
N ALA A 125 5.60 6.74 -6.04
CA ALA A 125 4.16 6.56 -6.03
C ALA A 125 3.66 6.02 -4.67
N THR A 126 4.31 4.99 -4.12
CA THR A 126 3.96 4.45 -2.79
C THR A 126 4.18 5.48 -1.68
N LEU A 127 5.25 6.29 -1.76
CA LEU A 127 5.56 7.33 -0.77
C LEU A 127 4.49 8.43 -0.74
N VAL A 128 3.98 8.83 -1.91
CA VAL A 128 2.92 9.85 -2.03
C VAL A 128 1.53 9.26 -1.75
N TYR A 129 1.29 8.01 -2.15
CA TYR A 129 0.01 7.32 -2.01
C TYR A 129 -0.49 7.32 -0.56
N LEU A 130 0.34 6.87 0.38
CA LEU A 130 -0.12 6.61 1.75
C LEU A 130 -0.50 7.90 2.50
N PRO A 131 0.33 8.97 2.52
CA PRO A 131 -0.06 10.23 3.16
C PRO A 131 -1.32 10.83 2.56
N LEU A 132 -1.46 10.84 1.23
CA LEU A 132 -2.65 11.40 0.58
C LEU A 132 -3.91 10.60 0.91
N LEU A 133 -3.83 9.27 0.91
CA LEU A 133 -4.94 8.41 1.27
C LEU A 133 -5.39 8.65 2.72
N LEU A 134 -4.43 8.71 3.66
CA LEU A 134 -4.74 8.93 5.08
C LEU A 134 -5.27 10.34 5.36
N VAL A 135 -4.72 11.36 4.69
CA VAL A 135 -5.23 12.74 4.78
C VAL A 135 -6.65 12.84 4.24
N ALA A 136 -6.93 12.23 3.08
CA ALA A 136 -8.29 12.18 2.52
C ALA A 136 -9.27 11.47 3.48
N MET A 137 -8.85 10.38 4.11
CA MET A 137 -9.67 9.65 5.08
C MET A 137 -9.96 10.50 6.32
N ALA A 138 -8.96 11.21 6.83
CA ALA A 138 -9.13 12.09 7.99
C ALA A 138 -10.01 13.30 7.69
N ALA A 139 -9.90 13.86 6.47
CA ALA A 139 -10.66 15.03 6.02
C ALA A 139 -12.13 14.71 5.70
N ASP A 140 -12.41 13.53 5.15
CA ASP A 140 -13.75 13.08 4.75
C ASP A 140 -14.30 11.99 5.69
N LYS A 141 -13.89 12.03 6.97
CA LYS A 141 -14.36 11.08 7.97
C LYS A 141 -15.85 11.30 8.23
N LEU A 142 -16.62 10.22 8.20
CA LEU A 142 -18.02 10.27 8.60
C LEU A 142 -18.14 10.07 10.12
N PRO A 143 -19.21 10.59 10.76
CA PRO A 143 -19.50 10.26 12.15
C PRO A 143 -19.72 8.75 12.26
N VAL A 144 -18.77 8.04 12.88
CA VAL A 144 -18.87 6.60 13.12
C VAL A 144 -20.05 6.38 14.08
N SER A 145 -21.08 5.64 13.68
CA SER A 145 -22.29 5.52 14.51
C SER A 145 -21.97 4.88 15.86
N PRO A 146 -22.54 5.37 16.97
CA PRO A 146 -22.24 4.90 18.33
C PRO A 146 -22.91 3.57 18.71
N TRP A 147 -23.44 2.81 17.73
CA TRP A 147 -24.24 1.61 17.95
C TRP A 147 -23.48 0.36 17.54
#